data_AF-A0A2N2KP60-F1
#
_entry.id   AF-A0A2N2KP60-F1
#
_cell.length_a   1.000
_cell.length_b   1.000
_cell.length_c   1.000
_cell.angle_alpha   90.00
_cell.angle_beta   90.00
_cell.angle_gamma   90.00
#
_symmetry.space_group_name_H-M   'P 1'
#
loop_
_entity.id
_entity.type
_entity.pdbx_description
1 polymer ?
#
loop_
_entity_poly.entity_id
_entity_poly.type
_entity_poly.pdbx_seq_one_letter_code
_entity_poly.pdbx_strand_id
1 'polypeptide(L)'
;MNVNHLTKNDKKRGRYIKSLLILHEIEQQAIALENDASEALVSYVVRGQRKGVARNGKKIAGIKQSIASRLGKPVEELFPDKAA
;
A
#
# COMPACT_ATOMS: atom_id res chain seq x y z
N MET A 1 -14.91 -23.09 16.07
CA MET A 1 -13.89 -22.08 15.72
C MET A 1 -14.52 -21.14 14.70
N ASN A 2 -14.83 -19.89 15.06
CA ASN A 2 -15.35 -18.93 14.09
C ASN A 2 -14.20 -18.45 13.22
N VAL A 3 -14.18 -18.91 11.98
CA VAL A 3 -13.23 -18.48 10.97
C VAL A 3 -13.52 -17.01 10.67
N ASN A 4 -12.61 -16.11 11.07
CA ASN A 4 -12.68 -14.70 10.74
C ASN A 4 -12.45 -14.52 9.23
N HIS A 5 -13.49 -14.70 8.44
CA HIS A 5 -13.47 -14.37 7.03
C HIS A 5 -13.27 -12.86 6.89
N LEU A 6 -12.10 -12.44 6.41
CA LEU A 6 -11.81 -11.05 6.05
C LEU A 6 -12.93 -10.53 5.14
N THR A 7 -13.65 -9.51 5.59
CA THR A 7 -14.75 -8.94 4.81
C THR A 7 -14.21 -8.06 3.68
N LYS A 8 -15.02 -7.80 2.64
CA LYS A 8 -14.67 -6.82 1.59
C LYS A 8 -14.37 -5.41 2.15
N ASN A 9 -14.83 -5.11 3.36
CA ASN A 9 -14.55 -3.85 4.05
C ASN A 9 -13.19 -3.86 4.78
N ASP A 10 -12.65 -5.00 5.22
CA ASP A 10 -11.28 -5.10 5.74
C ASP A 10 -10.23 -4.93 4.63
N LYS A 11 -10.62 -5.24 3.39
CA LYS A 11 -9.89 -4.87 2.17
C LYS A 11 -9.89 -3.36 1.88
N LYS A 12 -10.57 -2.51 2.68
CA LYS A 12 -10.50 -1.04 2.55
C LYS A 12 -9.16 -0.50 3.07
N ARG A 13 -8.15 -0.75 2.23
CA ARG A 13 -6.97 0.05 1.93
C ARG A 13 -5.82 0.09 2.94
N GLY A 14 -6.05 0.05 4.25
CA GLY A 14 -4.93 0.26 5.18
C GLY A 14 -4.22 -1.00 5.69
N ARG A 15 -5.00 -2.04 6.00
CA ARG A 15 -4.48 -3.28 6.60
C ARG A 15 -4.12 -4.32 5.55
N TYR A 16 -4.82 -4.34 4.41
CA TYR A 16 -4.57 -5.31 3.34
C TYR A 16 -3.14 -5.25 2.79
N ILE A 17 -2.69 -4.07 2.35
CA ILE A 17 -1.33 -3.90 1.82
C ILE A 17 -0.30 -4.17 2.92
N LYS A 18 -0.55 -3.69 4.16
CA LYS A 18 0.34 -3.97 5.30
C LYS A 18 0.48 -5.48 5.56
N SER A 19 -0.62 -6.22 5.51
CA SER A 19 -0.61 -7.68 5.68
C SER A 19 0.10 -8.38 4.54
N LEU A 20 -0.07 -7.94 3.29
CA LEU A 20 0.66 -8.49 2.15
C LEU A 20 2.18 -8.27 2.31
N LEU A 21 2.60 -7.07 2.69
CA LEU A 21 4.02 -6.79 2.91
C LEU A 21 4.61 -7.70 3.99
N ILE A 22 3.87 -7.95 5.08
CA ILE A 22 4.30 -8.87 6.15
C ILE A 22 4.40 -10.31 5.63
N LEU A 23 3.40 -10.80 4.88
CA LEU A 23 3.38 -12.17 4.35
C LEU A 23 4.48 -12.45 3.33
N HIS A 24 4.92 -11.42 2.61
CA HIS A 24 6.00 -11.51 1.62
C HIS A 24 7.37 -11.09 2.18
N GLU A 25 7.48 -10.88 3.51
CA GLU A 25 8.72 -10.45 4.18
C GLU A 25 9.31 -9.17 3.58
N ILE A 26 8.45 -8.26 3.11
CA ILE A 26 8.86 -6.97 2.52
C ILE A 26 8.86 -5.90 3.60
N GLU A 27 10.05 -5.38 3.87
CA GLU A 27 10.23 -4.26 4.80
C GLU A 27 9.88 -2.91 4.16
N GLN A 28 9.14 -2.08 4.90
CA GLN A 28 8.80 -0.72 4.46
C GLN A 28 10.02 0.19 4.37
N GLN A 29 11.06 -0.08 5.17
CA GLN A 29 12.33 0.63 5.12
C GLN A 29 13.04 0.46 3.77
N ALA A 30 13.01 -0.74 3.18
CA ALA A 30 13.60 -0.99 1.88
C ALA A 30 12.90 -0.18 0.77
N ILE A 31 11.57 -0.07 0.82
CA ILE A 31 10.79 0.77 -0.10
C ILE A 31 11.10 2.25 0.11
N ALA A 32 11.30 2.67 1.35
CA ALA A 32 11.64 4.05 1.69
C ALA A 32 13.01 4.46 1.12
N LEU A 33 14.03 3.61 1.26
CA LEU A 33 15.36 3.83 0.70
C LEU A 33 15.33 3.92 -0.83
N GLU A 34 14.62 3.01 -1.49
CA GLU A 34 14.50 2.98 -2.96
C GLU A 34 13.85 4.25 -3.53
N ASN A 35 12.94 4.88 -2.77
CA ASN A 35 12.17 6.04 -3.21
C ASN A 35 12.67 7.37 -2.63
N ASP A 36 13.82 7.38 -1.95
CA ASP A 36 14.33 8.56 -1.22
C ASP A 36 13.22 9.18 -0.34
N ALA A 37 12.53 8.33 0.42
CA ALA A 37 11.36 8.69 1.20
C ALA A 37 11.58 8.36 2.68
N SER A 38 10.83 9.02 3.56
CA SER A 38 10.77 8.59 4.96
C SER A 38 9.89 7.35 5.09
N GLU A 39 10.23 6.47 6.02
CA GLU A 39 9.41 5.29 6.34
C GLU A 39 7.99 5.70 6.76
N ALA A 40 7.85 6.82 7.47
CA ALA A 40 6.56 7.41 7.80
C ALA A 40 5.71 7.70 6.54
N LEU A 41 6.33 8.23 5.47
CA LEU A 41 5.64 8.49 4.21
C LEU A 41 5.15 7.18 3.57
N VAL A 42 5.99 6.15 3.52
CA VAL A 42 5.62 4.83 3.00
C VAL A 42 4.47 4.24 3.80
N SER A 43 4.53 4.30 5.14
CA SER A 43 3.46 3.86 6.02
C SER A 43 2.13 4.60 5.80
N TYR A 44 2.18 5.90 5.48
CA TYR A 44 0.98 6.66 5.08
C TYR A 44 0.40 6.19 3.74
N VAL A 45 1.25 5.82 2.77
CA VAL A 45 0.82 5.29 1.47
C VAL A 45 0.20 3.91 1.63
N VAL A 46 0.88 2.99 2.33
CA VAL A 46 0.38 1.65 2.66
C VAL A 46 -0.97 1.73 3.38
N ARG A 47 -1.13 2.70 4.29
CA ARG A 47 -2.39 2.90 5.02
C ARG A 47 -3.50 3.59 4.21
N GLY A 48 -3.20 4.09 3.02
CA GLY A 48 -4.14 4.85 2.19
C GLY A 48 -4.59 6.19 2.81
N GLN A 49 -3.79 6.76 3.72
CA GLN A 49 -4.17 7.93 4.52
C GLN A 49 -3.92 9.28 3.82
N ARG A 50 -3.25 9.30 2.65
CA ARG A 50 -3.05 10.51 1.85
C ARG A 50 -4.30 10.83 1.02
N LYS A 51 -4.73 12.10 1.04
CA LYS A 51 -5.94 12.60 0.36
C LYS A 51 -5.60 13.64 -0.72
N GLY A 52 -6.52 13.84 -1.67
CA GLY A 52 -6.45 14.90 -2.67
C GLY A 52 -5.23 14.81 -3.60
N VAL A 53 -4.71 15.96 -4.03
CA VAL A 53 -3.57 16.08 -4.94
C VAL A 53 -2.32 15.37 -4.38
N ALA A 54 -2.15 15.38 -3.05
CA ALA A 54 -1.06 14.70 -2.37
C ALA A 54 -1.12 13.16 -2.46
N ARG A 55 -2.23 12.56 -2.92
CA ARG A 55 -2.34 11.10 -3.16
C ARG A 55 -1.71 10.68 -4.51
N ASN A 56 -1.55 11.62 -5.42
CA ASN A 56 -1.13 11.37 -6.80
C ASN A 56 0.19 12.06 -7.17
N GLY A 57 0.90 12.64 -6.19
CA GLY A 57 2.21 13.23 -6.42
C GLY A 57 3.22 12.19 -6.93
N LYS A 58 4.21 12.63 -7.74
CA LYS A 58 5.22 11.77 -8.38
C LYS A 58 5.90 10.80 -7.40
N LYS A 59 6.29 11.29 -6.21
CA LYS A 59 6.92 10.47 -5.17
C LYS A 59 5.96 9.39 -4.60
N ILE A 60 4.67 9.69 -4.49
CA ILE A 60 3.66 8.70 -4.05
C ILE A 60 3.38 7.67 -5.14
N ALA A 61 3.32 8.08 -6.40
CA ALA A 61 3.19 7.16 -7.53
C ALA A 61 4.39 6.20 -7.59
N GLY A 62 5.61 6.70 -7.37
CA GLY A 62 6.82 5.87 -7.25
C GLY A 62 6.71 4.83 -6.13
N ILE A 63 6.29 5.25 -4.92
CA ILE A 63 6.10 4.33 -3.78
C ILE A 63 5.05 3.27 -4.10
N LYS A 64 3.91 3.65 -4.71
CA LYS A 64 2.87 2.68 -5.11
C LYS A 64 3.41 1.67 -6.12
N GLN A 65 4.20 2.12 -7.08
CA GLN A 65 4.81 1.27 -8.09
C GLN A 65 5.82 0.30 -7.47
N SER A 66 6.69 0.76 -6.56
CA SER A 66 7.66 -0.11 -5.88
C SER A 66 6.95 -1.19 -5.03
N ILE A 67 5.87 -0.83 -4.32
CA ILE A 67 5.03 -1.78 -3.58
C ILE A 67 4.41 -2.82 -4.53
N ALA A 68 3.85 -2.37 -5.64
CA ALA A 68 3.21 -3.21 -6.64
C ALA A 68 4.20 -4.20 -7.30
N SER A 69 5.38 -3.71 -7.69
CA SER A 69 6.45 -4.52 -8.26
C SER A 69 6.93 -5.62 -7.30
N ARG A 70 7.13 -5.29 -6.01
CA ARG A 70 7.57 -6.29 -5.01
C ARG A 70 6.50 -7.34 -4.72
N LEU A 71 5.22 -6.97 -4.79
CA LEU A 71 4.09 -7.88 -4.59
C LEU A 71 3.69 -8.63 -5.86
N GLY A 72 4.31 -8.35 -7.02
CA GLY A 72 3.95 -8.94 -8.30
C GLY A 72 2.51 -8.64 -8.73
N LYS A 73 1.99 -7.46 -8.37
CA LYS A 73 0.59 -7.06 -8.60
C LYS A 73 0.51 -5.73 -9.35
N PRO A 74 -0.57 -5.47 -10.10
CA PRO A 74 -0.82 -4.16 -10.69
C PRO A 74 -1.15 -3.11 -9.63
N VAL A 75 -0.75 -1.86 -9.88
CA VAL A 75 -0.97 -0.73 -8.95
C VAL A 75 -2.46 -0.51 -8.72
N GLU A 76 -3.28 -0.70 -9.74
CA GLU A 76 -4.73 -0.49 -9.73
C GLU A 76 -5.46 -1.50 -8.83
N GLU A 77 -4.94 -2.72 -8.72
CA GLU A 77 -5.47 -3.75 -7.81
C GLU A 77 -5.19 -3.37 -6.35
N LEU A 78 -3.99 -2.88 -6.06
CA LEU A 78 -3.58 -2.49 -4.70
C LEU A 78 -4.17 -1.14 -4.28
N PHE A 79 -4.25 -0.18 -5.21
CA PHE A 79 -4.63 1.21 -4.96
C PHE A 79 -5.74 1.69 -5.93
N PRO A 80 -6.95 1.12 -5.89
CA PRO A 80 -8.02 1.53 -6.80
C PRO A 80 -8.39 3.02 -6.61
N ASP A 81 -8.67 3.73 -7.69
CA ASP A 81 -8.88 5.18 -7.66
C ASP A 81 -10.20 5.59 -6.98
N LYS A 82 -11.28 4.82 -7.17
CA LYS A 82 -12.55 4.92 -6.45
C LYS A 82 -13.17 3.53 -6.33
N ALA A 83 -13.86 3.26 -5.22
CA ALA A 83 -14.81 2.16 -5.18
C ALA A 83 -15.97 2.55 -6.11
N ALA A 84 -16.34 1.66 -7.02
CA ALA A 84 -17.71 1.64 -7.55
C ALA A 84 -18.69 1.42 -6.38
#